data_AF-A0A5C4M3J8-F1
#
_entry.id   AF-A0A5C4M3J8-F1
#
_cell.length_a   1.000
_cell.length_b   1.000
_cell.length_c   1.000
_cell.angle_alpha   90.00
_cell.angle_beta   90.00
_cell.angle_gamma   90.00
#
_symmetry.space_group_name_H-M   'P 1'
#
loop_
_entity.id
_entity.type
_entity.pdbx_description
1 polymer ?
#
loop_
_entity_poly.entity_id
_entity_poly.type
_entity_poly.pdbx_seq_one_letter_code
_entity_poly.pdbx_strand_id
1 'polypeptide(L)'
;MLDIAELLIEYDRARAYTDELWRDLTTEELHWRPQPDFSPIGWHLGHQAHVAHFMVRNLTAAEPSPAPELDGLLDSANPEAQRLPLPGRERLAGFRATVAERVHARMNDIGAGTVGAPAQLTIVAQALLTALINHEYQHDRWIGEVRDRDLGHALPDDPASDRITTVDGYLMVCGWNV
;
A
#
# COMPACT_ATOMS: atom_id res chain seq x y z
N MET A 1 18.81 3.58 -9.67
CA MET A 1 17.43 3.98 -9.39
C MET A 1 16.57 3.52 -10.54
N LEU A 2 15.55 2.72 -10.25
CA LEU A 2 14.55 2.27 -11.22
C LEU A 2 13.86 3.48 -11.85
N ASP A 3 13.49 3.40 -13.12
CA ASP A 3 12.63 4.43 -13.72
C ASP A 3 11.18 4.30 -13.20
N ILE A 4 10.35 5.31 -13.49
CA ILE A 4 8.97 5.35 -13.00
C ILE A 4 8.15 4.17 -13.55
N ALA A 5 8.37 3.76 -14.79
CA ALA A 5 7.60 2.68 -15.41
C ALA A 5 7.96 1.32 -14.77
N GLU A 6 9.24 1.06 -14.52
CA GLU A 6 9.71 -0.10 -13.77
C GLU A 6 9.12 -0.11 -12.34
N LEU A 7 9.10 1.03 -11.66
CA LEU A 7 8.52 1.15 -10.31
C LEU A 7 7.00 0.94 -10.30
N LEU A 8 6.27 1.38 -11.32
CA LEU A 8 4.83 1.12 -11.42
C LEU A 8 4.53 -0.37 -11.58
N ILE A 9 5.37 -1.11 -12.32
CA ILE A 9 5.27 -2.57 -12.41
C ILE A 9 5.48 -3.22 -11.04
N GLU A 10 6.49 -2.76 -10.28
CA GLU A 10 6.73 -3.26 -8.92
C GLU A 10 5.60 -2.87 -7.94
N TYR A 11 5.00 -1.70 -8.10
CA TYR A 11 3.84 -1.27 -7.32
C TYR A 11 2.60 -2.14 -7.59
N ASP A 12 2.34 -2.47 -8.85
CA ASP A 12 1.26 -3.39 -9.20
C ASP A 12 1.52 -4.80 -8.67
N ARG A 13 2.77 -5.27 -8.71
CA ARG A 13 3.17 -6.55 -8.15
C ARG A 13 2.95 -6.61 -6.63
N ALA A 14 3.38 -5.58 -5.91
CA ALA A 14 3.20 -5.51 -4.46
C ALA A 14 1.71 -5.54 -4.09
N ARG A 15 0.91 -4.73 -4.76
CA ARG A 15 -0.54 -4.69 -4.53
C ARG A 15 -1.26 -6.00 -4.88
N ALA A 16 -0.83 -6.66 -5.96
CA ALA A 16 -1.38 -7.96 -6.34
C ALA A 16 -1.06 -9.03 -5.28
N TYR A 17 0.16 -9.00 -4.72
CA TYR A 17 0.51 -9.86 -3.59
C TYR A 17 -0.35 -9.56 -2.35
N THR A 18 -0.54 -8.28 -2.01
CA THR A 18 -1.50 -7.90 -0.97
C THR A 18 -2.89 -8.45 -1.27
N ASP A 19 -3.38 -8.37 -2.51
CA ASP A 19 -4.69 -8.93 -2.91
C ASP A 19 -4.80 -10.43 -2.68
N GLU A 20 -3.74 -11.19 -2.93
CA GLU A 20 -3.71 -12.62 -2.62
C GLU A 20 -3.80 -12.92 -1.12
N LEU A 21 -3.31 -12.01 -0.26
CA LEU A 21 -3.39 -12.15 1.20
C LEU A 21 -4.78 -11.93 1.79
N TRP A 22 -5.72 -11.28 1.10
CA TRP A 22 -7.03 -10.95 1.70
C TRP A 22 -8.25 -11.32 0.86
N ARG A 23 -8.11 -11.59 -0.44
CA ARG A 23 -9.27 -11.78 -1.35
C ARG A 23 -10.20 -12.93 -1.00
N ASP A 24 -9.78 -13.91 -0.21
CA ASP A 24 -10.62 -15.02 0.25
C ASP A 24 -11.14 -14.81 1.68
N LEU A 25 -10.66 -13.79 2.39
CA LEU A 25 -11.10 -13.47 3.75
C LEU A 25 -12.51 -12.86 3.75
N THR A 26 -13.30 -13.28 4.73
CA THR A 26 -14.63 -12.74 5.02
C THR A 26 -14.54 -11.33 5.61
N THR A 27 -15.64 -10.59 5.59
CA THR A 27 -15.71 -9.28 6.26
C THR A 27 -15.40 -9.39 7.75
N GLU A 28 -15.84 -10.46 8.41
CA GLU A 28 -15.56 -10.68 9.83
C GLU A 28 -14.06 -10.83 10.10
N GLU A 29 -13.38 -11.65 9.30
CA GLU A 29 -11.92 -11.81 9.38
C GLU A 29 -11.17 -10.50 9.09
N LEU A 30 -11.65 -9.69 8.14
CA LEU A 30 -11.09 -8.37 7.89
C LEU A 30 -11.27 -7.39 9.05
N HIS A 31 -12.25 -7.60 9.93
CA HIS A 31 -12.51 -6.77 11.11
C HIS A 31 -11.92 -7.35 12.40
N TRP A 32 -11.51 -8.62 12.35
CA TRP A 32 -10.96 -9.34 13.49
C TRP A 32 -9.56 -8.83 13.84
N ARG A 33 -9.26 -8.81 15.14
CA ARG A 33 -7.94 -8.49 15.68
C ARG A 33 -7.58 -9.47 16.81
N PRO A 34 -6.32 -9.89 16.94
CA PRO A 34 -5.90 -10.82 17.99
C PRO A 34 -5.96 -10.23 19.40
N GLN A 35 -5.74 -8.91 19.53
CA GLN A 35 -5.83 -8.17 20.78
C GLN A 35 -6.46 -6.79 20.53
N PRO A 36 -7.04 -6.14 21.56
CA PRO A 36 -7.66 -4.82 21.42
C PRO A 36 -6.74 -3.75 20.80
N ASP A 37 -5.45 -3.79 21.17
CA ASP A 37 -4.44 -2.85 20.70
C ASP A 37 -3.75 -3.33 19.41
N PHE A 38 -4.37 -4.25 18.65
CA PHE A 38 -3.85 -4.69 17.37
C PHE A 38 -4.77 -4.21 16.25
N SER A 39 -4.18 -4.00 15.09
CA SER A 39 -4.93 -3.57 13.92
C SER A 39 -5.50 -4.75 13.16
N PRO A 40 -6.79 -4.70 12.80
CA PRO A 40 -7.38 -5.73 11.95
C PRO A 40 -6.79 -5.65 10.52
N ILE A 41 -6.80 -6.77 9.79
CA ILE A 41 -6.27 -6.84 8.43
C ILE A 41 -6.89 -5.76 7.54
N GLY A 42 -8.21 -5.55 7.62
CA GLY A 42 -8.90 -4.53 6.83
C GLY A 42 -8.41 -3.10 7.08
N TRP A 43 -7.84 -2.80 8.26
CA TRP A 43 -7.25 -1.50 8.53
C TRP A 43 -5.94 -1.34 7.76
N HIS A 44 -5.09 -2.37 7.72
CA HIS A 44 -3.84 -2.33 6.96
C HIS A 44 -4.10 -2.14 5.46
N LEU A 45 -5.09 -2.84 4.91
CA LEU A 45 -5.53 -2.69 3.52
C LEU A 45 -5.91 -1.24 3.20
N GLY A 46 -6.70 -0.61 4.07
CA GLY A 46 -7.04 0.80 3.93
C GLY A 46 -5.83 1.71 4.12
N HIS A 47 -5.03 1.47 5.15
CA HIS A 47 -3.89 2.29 5.54
C HIS A 47 -2.83 2.37 4.44
N GLN A 48 -2.49 1.24 3.84
CA GLN A 48 -1.64 1.14 2.65
C GLN A 48 -2.05 2.14 1.55
N ALA A 49 -3.34 2.12 1.16
CA ALA A 49 -3.88 3.05 0.17
C ALA A 49 -3.96 4.50 0.69
N HIS A 50 -4.30 4.71 1.96
CA HIS A 50 -4.34 6.04 2.56
C HIS A 50 -2.95 6.71 2.49
N VAL A 51 -1.88 6.01 2.89
CA VAL A 51 -0.50 6.50 2.83
C VAL A 51 -0.08 6.78 1.39
N ALA A 52 -0.36 5.85 0.45
CA ALA A 52 -0.04 6.06 -0.96
C ALA A 52 -0.65 7.35 -1.51
N HIS A 53 -1.95 7.55 -1.30
CA HIS A 53 -2.63 8.77 -1.73
C HIS A 53 -2.13 10.01 -0.97
N PHE A 54 -1.99 9.93 0.36
CA PHE A 54 -1.53 11.04 1.19
C PHE A 54 -0.14 11.55 0.76
N MET A 55 0.79 10.63 0.49
CA MET A 55 2.14 11.00 0.09
C MET A 55 2.18 11.55 -1.34
N VAL A 56 1.51 10.89 -2.29
CA VAL A 56 1.44 11.35 -3.69
C VAL A 56 0.81 12.73 -3.79
N ARG A 57 -0.32 12.97 -3.10
CA ARG A 57 -1.00 14.25 -3.16
C ARG A 57 -0.16 15.39 -2.56
N ASN A 58 0.51 15.15 -1.44
CA ASN A 58 1.24 16.22 -0.76
C ASN A 58 2.61 16.51 -1.39
N LEU A 59 3.25 15.52 -2.01
CA LEU A 59 4.60 15.66 -2.55
C LEU A 59 4.64 15.92 -4.05
N THR A 60 3.55 15.62 -4.77
CA THR A 60 3.55 15.72 -6.24
C THR A 60 2.39 16.48 -6.84
N ALA A 61 1.18 16.46 -6.25
CA ALA A 61 0.02 17.18 -6.78
C ALA A 61 -1.07 17.38 -5.73
N ALA A 62 -1.45 18.62 -5.43
CA ALA A 62 -2.46 18.94 -4.42
C ALA A 62 -3.89 18.48 -4.83
N GLU A 63 -4.18 17.19 -4.72
CA GLU A 63 -5.50 16.59 -4.97
C GLU A 63 -6.27 16.31 -3.66
N PRO A 64 -7.62 16.41 -3.65
CA PRO A 64 -8.45 16.01 -2.51
C PRO A 64 -8.43 14.49 -2.25
N SER A 65 -8.62 14.07 -1.00
CA SER A 65 -8.84 12.65 -0.66
C SER A 65 -10.00 12.04 -1.45
N PRO A 66 -9.87 10.83 -2.04
CA PRO A 66 -10.99 10.11 -2.64
C PRO A 66 -11.95 9.53 -1.59
N ALA A 67 -11.53 9.50 -0.32
CA ALA A 67 -12.33 8.99 0.79
C ALA A 67 -12.02 9.78 2.07
N PRO A 68 -12.37 11.09 2.12
CA PRO A 68 -12.07 11.94 3.28
C PRO A 68 -12.67 11.41 4.59
N GLU A 69 -13.77 10.64 4.50
CA GLU A 69 -14.38 9.97 5.65
C GLU A 69 -13.51 8.85 6.25
N LEU A 70 -12.54 8.33 5.49
CA LEU A 70 -11.61 7.29 5.94
C LEU A 70 -10.28 7.87 6.42
N ASP A 71 -9.95 9.14 6.12
CA ASP A 71 -8.64 9.72 6.41
C ASP A 71 -8.30 9.61 7.91
N GLY A 72 -9.23 9.99 8.80
CA GLY A 72 -9.00 9.86 10.25
C GLY A 72 -8.92 8.41 10.73
N LEU A 73 -9.69 7.50 10.13
CA LEU A 73 -9.69 6.08 10.50
C LEU A 73 -8.37 5.40 10.12
N LEU A 74 -7.80 5.77 8.97
CA LEU A 74 -6.64 5.11 8.35
C LEU A 74 -5.31 5.82 8.64
N ASP A 75 -5.32 6.93 9.38
CA ASP A 75 -4.11 7.59 9.84
C ASP A 75 -3.46 6.80 10.98
N SER A 76 -2.21 6.36 10.77
CA SER A 76 -1.46 5.60 11.78
C SER A 76 -1.09 6.42 13.01
N ALA A 77 -1.15 7.75 12.94
CA ALA A 77 -0.96 8.63 14.09
C ALA A 77 -2.09 8.50 15.12
N ASN A 78 -3.25 7.96 14.73
CA ASN A 78 -4.35 7.71 15.65
C ASN A 78 -4.18 6.37 16.41
N PRO A 79 -4.64 6.29 17.67
CA PRO A 79 -4.52 5.08 18.50
C PRO A 79 -5.17 3.84 17.87
N GLU A 80 -4.60 2.67 18.12
CA GLU A 80 -5.10 1.38 17.59
C GLU A 80 -6.53 1.03 18.00
N ALA A 81 -6.95 1.50 19.18
CA ALA A 81 -8.32 1.40 19.66
C ALA A 81 -9.34 2.10 18.74
N GLN A 82 -8.92 3.07 17.93
CA GLN A 82 -9.78 3.83 17.00
C GLN A 82 -9.83 3.24 15.59
N ARG A 83 -9.13 2.11 15.34
CA ARG A 83 -9.04 1.46 14.02
C ARG A 83 -10.28 0.63 13.63
N LEU A 84 -11.37 0.75 14.39
CA LEU A 84 -12.70 0.19 14.14
C LEU A 84 -13.77 1.23 14.51
N PRO A 85 -14.99 1.14 13.94
CA PRO A 85 -15.42 0.17 12.92
C PRO A 85 -14.80 0.44 11.54
N LEU A 86 -14.54 -0.62 10.76
CA LEU A 86 -14.07 -0.52 9.39
C LEU A 86 -15.26 -0.52 8.41
N PRO A 87 -15.07 0.04 7.20
CA PRO A 87 -16.04 -0.16 6.13
C PRO A 87 -16.02 -1.61 5.63
N GLY A 88 -17.08 -2.00 4.93
CA GLY A 88 -17.19 -3.35 4.35
C GLY A 88 -16.13 -3.65 3.29
N ARG A 89 -15.93 -4.93 3.02
CA ARG A 89 -14.93 -5.47 2.08
C ARG A 89 -14.92 -4.76 0.72
N GLU A 90 -16.08 -4.58 0.11
CA GLU A 90 -16.20 -3.92 -1.20
C GLU A 90 -15.75 -2.45 -1.16
N ARG A 91 -16.03 -1.73 -0.07
CA ARG A 91 -15.62 -0.33 0.08
C ARG A 91 -14.10 -0.21 0.24
N LEU A 92 -13.47 -1.12 1.00
CA LEU A 92 -12.00 -1.18 1.11
C LEU A 92 -11.36 -1.49 -0.25
N ALA A 93 -11.87 -2.49 -0.96
CA ALA A 93 -11.38 -2.87 -2.29
C ALA A 93 -11.50 -1.70 -3.28
N GLY A 94 -12.66 -1.05 -3.32
CA GLY A 94 -12.90 0.12 -4.16
C GLY A 94 -11.99 1.31 -3.81
N PHE A 95 -11.78 1.59 -2.52
CA PHE A 95 -10.86 2.64 -2.10
C PHE A 95 -9.42 2.34 -2.55
N ARG A 96 -8.94 1.10 -2.34
CA ARG A 96 -7.61 0.68 -2.79
C ARG A 96 -7.48 0.82 -4.30
N ALA A 97 -8.48 0.41 -5.09
CA ALA A 97 -8.47 0.52 -6.55
C ALA A 97 -8.39 1.98 -7.01
N THR A 98 -9.26 2.85 -6.49
CA THR A 98 -9.26 4.29 -6.82
C THR A 98 -7.92 4.95 -6.49
N VAL A 99 -7.30 4.61 -5.36
CA VAL A 99 -5.98 5.13 -5.03
C VAL A 99 -4.92 4.63 -6.02
N ALA A 100 -4.94 3.35 -6.41
CA ALA A 100 -4.01 2.82 -7.40
C ALA A 100 -4.10 3.60 -8.72
N GLU A 101 -5.32 3.82 -9.21
CA GLU A 101 -5.57 4.57 -10.44
C GLU A 101 -4.99 5.99 -10.35
N ARG A 102 -5.16 6.68 -9.22
CA ARG A 102 -4.62 8.03 -9.01
C ARG A 102 -3.09 8.06 -8.92
N VAL A 103 -2.50 7.09 -8.22
CA VAL A 103 -1.05 6.93 -8.17
C VAL A 103 -0.52 6.73 -9.59
N HIS A 104 -1.06 5.77 -10.34
CA HIS A 104 -0.68 5.52 -11.73
C HIS A 104 -0.83 6.75 -12.61
N ALA A 105 -1.99 7.41 -12.60
CA ALA A 105 -2.23 8.61 -13.39
C ALA A 105 -1.17 9.68 -13.09
N ARG A 106 -0.92 9.94 -11.81
CA ARG A 106 0.05 10.97 -11.42
C ARG A 106 1.48 10.63 -11.79
N MET A 107 1.89 9.37 -11.60
CA MET A 107 3.24 8.94 -11.93
C MET A 107 3.47 8.90 -13.44
N ASN A 108 2.46 8.50 -14.22
CA ASN A 108 2.52 8.57 -15.68
C ASN A 108 2.63 10.01 -16.19
N ASP A 109 1.91 10.96 -15.59
CA ASP A 109 2.07 12.39 -15.93
C ASP A 109 3.51 12.88 -15.67
N ILE A 110 4.09 12.51 -14.51
CA ILE A 110 5.47 12.87 -14.18
C ILE A 110 6.45 12.20 -15.16
N GLY A 111 6.27 10.91 -15.45
CA GLY A 111 7.11 10.17 -16.39
C GLY A 111 7.04 10.69 -17.83
N ALA A 112 5.87 11.17 -18.25
CA ALA A 112 5.66 11.81 -19.55
C ALA A 112 6.13 13.27 -19.60
N GLY A 113 6.52 13.85 -18.46
CA GLY A 113 6.91 15.25 -18.35
C GLY A 113 5.76 16.25 -18.49
N THR A 114 4.51 15.81 -18.34
CA THR A 114 3.29 16.65 -18.46
C THR A 114 2.98 17.43 -17.18
N VAL A 115 4.03 17.82 -16.44
CA VAL A 115 3.96 18.45 -15.12
C VAL A 115 4.90 19.65 -15.06
N GLY A 116 4.68 20.55 -14.09
CA GLY A 116 5.67 21.57 -13.77
C GLY A 116 6.94 20.95 -13.18
N ALA A 117 8.11 21.45 -13.56
CA ALA A 117 9.42 20.97 -13.10
C ALA A 117 9.63 19.44 -13.24
N PRO A 118 9.48 18.87 -14.46
CA PRO A 118 9.42 17.42 -14.66
C PRO A 118 10.66 16.68 -14.15
N ALA A 119 11.87 17.19 -14.42
CA ALA A 119 13.10 16.55 -13.94
C ALA A 119 13.20 16.47 -12.40
N GLN A 120 12.72 17.50 -11.69
CA GLN A 120 12.70 17.50 -10.23
C GLN A 120 11.64 16.53 -9.69
N LEU A 121 10.45 16.52 -10.29
CA LEU A 121 9.38 15.61 -9.89
C LEU A 121 9.70 14.14 -10.23
N THR A 122 10.47 13.85 -11.28
CA THR A 122 10.96 12.50 -11.56
C THR A 122 11.77 11.94 -10.38
N ILE A 123 12.71 12.73 -9.84
CA ILE A 123 13.53 12.32 -8.68
C ILE A 123 12.65 12.04 -7.46
N VAL A 124 11.69 12.92 -7.19
CA VAL A 124 10.74 12.75 -6.06
C VAL A 124 9.86 11.52 -6.26
N ALA A 125 9.31 11.33 -7.46
CA ALA A 125 8.43 10.21 -7.80
C ALA A 125 9.14 8.85 -7.65
N GLN A 126 10.39 8.73 -8.09
CA GLN A 126 11.15 7.49 -7.96
C GLN A 126 11.41 7.10 -6.50
N ALA A 127 11.85 8.07 -5.69
CA ALA A 127 12.04 7.86 -4.26
C ALA A 127 10.71 7.53 -3.55
N LEU A 128 9.65 8.26 -3.90
CA LEU A 128 8.32 8.07 -3.33
C LEU A 128 7.75 6.69 -3.67
N LEU A 129 7.73 6.29 -4.94
CA LEU A 129 7.23 4.97 -5.35
C LEU A 129 7.99 3.84 -4.66
N THR A 130 9.32 3.93 -4.59
CA THR A 130 10.13 2.94 -3.86
C THR A 130 9.69 2.83 -2.40
N ALA A 131 9.48 3.96 -1.72
CA ALA A 131 9.01 3.97 -0.34
C ALA A 131 7.59 3.40 -0.20
N LEU A 132 6.68 3.70 -1.12
CA LEU A 132 5.30 3.19 -1.11
C LEU A 132 5.24 1.68 -1.35
N ILE A 133 6.04 1.16 -2.28
CA ILE A 133 6.13 -0.28 -2.54
C ILE A 133 6.64 -1.02 -1.29
N ASN A 134 7.72 -0.51 -0.69
CA ASN A 134 8.30 -1.11 0.51
C ASN A 134 7.37 -1.00 1.72
N HIS A 135 6.59 0.09 1.81
CA HIS A 135 5.55 0.24 2.82
C HIS A 135 4.39 -0.74 2.61
N GLU A 136 4.00 -1.03 1.36
CA GLU A 136 3.00 -2.08 1.05
C GLU A 136 3.50 -3.42 1.61
N TYR A 137 4.73 -3.84 1.26
CA TYR A 137 5.32 -5.10 1.73
C TYR A 137 5.55 -5.16 3.24
N GLN A 138 5.86 -4.02 3.88
CA GLN A 138 5.96 -3.95 5.34
C GLN A 138 4.64 -4.36 6.00
N HIS A 139 3.52 -3.87 5.46
CA HIS A 139 2.19 -4.23 5.93
C HIS A 139 1.77 -5.64 5.51
N ASP A 140 2.18 -6.09 4.33
CA ASP A 140 1.92 -7.46 3.88
C ASP A 140 2.54 -8.50 4.81
N ARG A 141 3.74 -8.22 5.37
CA ARG A 141 4.36 -9.09 6.36
C ARG A 141 3.45 -9.30 7.57
N TRP A 142 2.87 -8.22 8.10
CA TRP A 142 1.93 -8.29 9.20
C TRP A 142 0.63 -9.01 8.83
N ILE A 143 0.06 -8.66 7.66
CA ILE A 143 -1.17 -9.30 7.16
C ILE A 143 -0.95 -10.81 7.02
N GLY A 144 0.18 -11.24 6.45
CA GLY A 144 0.54 -12.65 6.32
C GLY A 144 0.67 -13.35 7.67
N GLU A 145 1.35 -12.73 8.64
CA GLU A 145 1.45 -13.32 9.99
C GLU A 145 0.08 -13.54 10.64
N VAL A 146 -0.84 -12.57 10.54
CA VAL A 146 -2.20 -12.71 11.09
C VAL A 146 -3.02 -13.74 10.29
N ARG A 147 -2.93 -13.70 8.96
CA ARG A 147 -3.61 -14.62 8.05
C ARG A 147 -3.27 -16.08 8.35
N ASP A 148 -1.99 -16.39 8.47
CA ASP A 148 -1.51 -17.76 8.68
C ASP A 148 -1.64 -18.20 10.13
N ARG A 149 -1.02 -17.46 11.06
CA ARG A 149 -0.93 -17.88 12.46
C ARG A 149 -2.28 -17.84 13.17
N ASP A 150 -3.04 -16.76 12.97
CA ASP A 150 -4.21 -16.46 13.79
C ASP A 150 -5.53 -16.87 13.11
N LEU A 151 -5.60 -16.77 11.78
CA LEU A 151 -6.78 -17.15 11.00
C LEU A 151 -6.67 -18.54 10.33
N GLY A 152 -5.47 -19.12 10.26
CA GLY A 152 -5.25 -20.47 9.74
C GLY A 152 -5.33 -20.61 8.21
N HIS A 153 -5.21 -19.50 7.47
CA HIS A 153 -5.21 -19.52 6.01
C HIS A 153 -3.78 -19.63 5.46
N ALA A 154 -3.59 -20.47 4.44
CA ALA A 154 -2.30 -20.60 3.78
C ALA A 154 -1.83 -19.26 3.17
N LEU A 155 -0.52 -19.03 3.22
CA LEU A 155 0.12 -17.91 2.54
C LEU A 155 0.24 -18.20 1.04
N PRO A 156 0.05 -17.19 0.17
CA PRO A 156 0.49 -17.26 -1.21
C PRO A 156 2.02 -17.33 -1.29
N ASP A 157 2.55 -17.71 -2.46
CA ASP A 157 3.98 -17.65 -2.74
C ASP A 157 4.45 -16.18 -2.76
N ASP A 158 5.70 -15.94 -2.34
CA ASP A 158 6.29 -14.60 -2.43
C ASP A 158 6.34 -14.11 -3.90
N PRO A 159 6.12 -12.81 -4.14
CA PRO A 159 6.15 -12.24 -5.48
C PRO A 159 7.55 -12.35 -6.10
N ALA A 160 7.61 -12.89 -7.33
CA ALA A 160 8.86 -13.03 -8.06
C ALA A 160 9.25 -11.73 -8.80
N SER A 161 10.42 -11.17 -8.49
CA SER A 161 11.09 -10.11 -9.25
C SER A 161 12.59 -10.09 -8.92
N ASP A 162 13.44 -9.86 -9.92
CA ASP A 162 14.88 -9.66 -9.74
C ASP A 162 15.21 -8.37 -8.95
N ARG A 163 14.19 -7.54 -8.67
CA ARG A 163 14.31 -6.29 -7.90
C ARG A 163 13.88 -6.44 -6.44
N ILE A 164 13.27 -7.57 -6.08
CA ILE A 164 12.81 -7.86 -4.72
C ILE A 164 13.89 -8.65 -4.00
N THR A 165 14.16 -8.25 -2.76
CA THR A 165 15.01 -8.99 -1.83
C THR A 165 14.37 -9.00 -0.45
N THR A 166 14.90 -9.83 0.45
CA THR A 166 14.45 -9.88 1.84
C THR A 166 15.47 -9.19 2.73
N VAL A 167 15.01 -8.20 3.51
CA VAL A 167 15.81 -7.50 4.53
C VAL A 167 15.07 -7.61 5.85
N ASP A 168 15.72 -8.18 6.87
CA ASP A 168 15.13 -8.38 8.21
C ASP A 168 13.76 -9.08 8.21
N GLY A 169 13.52 -9.96 7.23
CA GLY A 169 12.25 -10.69 7.05
C GLY A 169 11.17 -9.93 6.26
N TYR A 170 11.47 -8.72 5.78
CA TYR A 170 10.56 -7.92 4.95
C TYR A 170 10.97 -7.97 3.47
N LEU A 171 9.99 -8.15 2.58
CA LEU A 171 10.20 -7.98 1.16
C LEU A 171 10.43 -6.50 0.85
N MET A 172 11.44 -6.23 0.04
CA MET A 172 11.89 -4.88 -0.27
C MET A 172 12.30 -4.80 -1.73
N VAL A 173 11.85 -3.76 -2.42
CA VAL A 173 12.44 -3.32 -3.68
C VAL A 173 13.69 -2.49 -3.37
N CYS A 174 14.84 -3.00 -3.81
CA CYS A 174 16.12 -2.32 -3.68
C CYS A 174 16.51 -1.68 -5.01
N GLY A 175 16.25 -0.37 -5.15
CA GLY A 175 16.66 0.43 -6.32
C GLY A 175 18.12 0.90 -6.31
N TRP A 176 18.90 0.43 -5.34
CA TRP A 176 20.26 0.85 -5.03
C TRP A 176 21.13 -0.39 -4.87
N ASN A 177 22.31 -0.40 -5.50
CA ASN A 177 23.33 -1.39 -5.16
C ASN A 177 23.79 -1.08 -3.74
N VAL A 178 23.64 -2.05 -2.84
CA VAL A 178 24.17 -1.98 -1.46
C VAL A 178 25.69 -2.01 -1.48
#